data_AF-A0AB34H876-F1
#
_entry.id   AF-A0AB34H876-F1
#
_cell.length_a   1.000
_cell.length_b   1.000
_cell.length_c   1.000
_cell.angle_alpha   90.00
_cell.angle_beta   90.00
_cell.angle_gamma   90.00
#
_symmetry.space_group_name_H-M   'P 1'
#
loop_
_entity.id
_entity.type
_entity.pdbx_description
1 polymer ?
#
loop_
_entity_poly.entity_id
_entity_poly.type
_entity_poly.pdbx_seq_one_letter_code
_entity_poly.pdbx_strand_id
1 'polypeptide(L)'
;MESAILHGKLERHEEALHILVHELADFPAAEDYCLWRSEGRDPPARQRLFHLLLAMYLGPGPSAPELAVAAVDLLNRHAAEFDAARVLQLLPGTWSVQLLCPFLTGAVRDSVHARRTTQVAVGLAKSENLIYKYDKVRAQPSRARRVI
;
A
#
# COMPACT_ATOMS: atom_id res chain seq x y z
N MET A 1 18.59 0.59 17.64
CA MET A 1 19.56 0.10 16.63
C MET A 1 18.92 -0.27 15.29
N GLU A 2 17.61 -0.54 15.22
CA GLU A 2 16.93 -0.85 13.94
C GLU A 2 16.62 0.37 13.06
N SER A 3 16.52 1.58 13.61
CA SER A 3 16.27 2.80 12.80
C SER A 3 17.45 3.17 11.89
N ALA A 4 18.70 2.98 12.32
CA ALA A 4 19.86 3.39 11.52
C ALA A 4 20.01 2.56 10.22
N ILE A 5 19.71 1.26 10.28
CA ILE A 5 19.75 0.38 9.09
C ILE A 5 18.58 0.68 8.15
N LEU A 6 17.41 1.03 8.70
CA LEU A 6 16.26 1.42 7.90
C LEU A 6 16.48 2.78 7.21
N HIS A 7 17.02 3.77 7.93
CA HIS A 7 17.38 5.09 7.39
C HIS A 7 18.41 4.97 6.28
N GLY A 8 19.51 4.22 6.48
CA GLY A 8 20.53 4.05 5.44
C GLY A 8 20.09 3.26 4.21
N LYS A 9 18.96 2.52 4.27
CA LYS A 9 18.33 1.92 3.07
C LYS A 9 17.37 2.89 2.40
N LEU A 10 16.66 3.69 3.18
CA LEU A 10 15.73 4.70 2.68
C LEU A 10 16.47 5.81 1.94
N GLU A 11 17.61 6.28 2.47
CA GLU A 11 18.48 7.29 1.84
C GLU A 11 18.89 6.86 0.42
N ARG A 12 19.27 5.60 0.22
CA ARG A 12 19.64 5.09 -1.10
C ARG A 12 18.48 5.06 -2.10
N HIS A 13 17.26 4.87 -1.61
CA HIS A 13 16.06 4.92 -2.46
C HIS A 13 15.72 6.36 -2.83
N GLU A 14 15.91 7.28 -1.88
CA GLU A 14 15.71 8.70 -2.10
C GLU A 14 16.70 9.25 -3.13
N GLU A 15 17.98 8.95 -3.01
CA GLU A 15 19.01 9.34 -3.97
C GLU A 15 18.74 8.78 -5.37
N ALA A 16 18.42 7.49 -5.47
CA ALA A 16 18.17 6.86 -6.77
C ALA A 16 16.96 7.47 -7.48
N LEU A 17 15.86 7.67 -6.75
CA LEU A 17 14.67 8.29 -7.31
C LEU A 17 14.91 9.78 -7.63
N HIS A 18 15.69 10.50 -6.82
CA HIS A 18 16.06 11.89 -7.11
C HIS A 18 16.77 12.02 -8.46
N ILE A 19 17.75 11.15 -8.74
CA ILE A 19 18.46 11.14 -10.02
C ILE A 19 17.47 10.89 -11.17
N LEU A 20 16.63 9.86 -11.06
CA LEU A 20 15.67 9.51 -12.11
C LEU A 20 14.67 10.64 -12.39
N VAL A 21 14.17 11.29 -11.33
CA VAL A 21 13.11 12.30 -11.43
C VAL A 21 13.64 13.69 -11.80
N HIS A 22 14.70 14.16 -11.14
CA HIS A 22 15.16 15.54 -11.24
C HIS A 22 16.36 15.72 -12.18
N GLU A 23 17.22 14.71 -12.33
CA GLU A 23 18.40 14.80 -13.21
C GLU A 23 18.13 14.22 -14.60
N LEU A 24 17.42 13.09 -14.67
CA LEU A 24 17.12 12.40 -15.93
C LEU A 24 15.72 12.71 -16.48
N ALA A 25 14.80 13.19 -15.63
CA ALA A 25 13.38 13.38 -15.97
C ALA A 25 12.72 12.12 -16.58
N ASP A 26 13.15 10.93 -16.14
CA ASP A 26 12.66 9.63 -16.61
C ASP A 26 11.67 9.05 -15.58
N PHE A 27 10.43 9.52 -15.68
CA PHE A 27 9.33 9.09 -14.79
C PHE A 27 8.99 7.60 -14.94
N PRO A 28 8.93 7.03 -16.16
CA PRO A 28 8.75 5.59 -16.33
C PRO A 28 9.83 4.76 -15.62
N ALA A 29 11.11 5.14 -15.75
CA ALA A 29 12.18 4.43 -15.05
C ALA A 29 12.08 4.54 -13.53
N ALA A 30 11.60 5.68 -13.00
CA ALA A 30 11.34 5.84 -11.58
C ALA A 30 10.21 4.91 -11.06
N GLU A 31 9.15 4.74 -11.86
CA GLU A 31 8.09 3.76 -11.57
C GLU A 31 8.64 2.32 -11.60
N ASP A 32 9.40 1.96 -12.65
CA ASP A 32 10.00 0.64 -12.81
C ASP A 32 10.97 0.31 -11.67
N TYR A 33 11.73 1.31 -11.21
CA TYR A 33 12.58 1.17 -10.02
C TYR A 33 11.75 0.80 -8.79
N CYS A 34 10.62 1.47 -8.55
CA CYS A 34 9.74 1.15 -7.42
C CYS A 34 9.18 -0.27 -7.54
N LEU A 35 8.78 -0.69 -8.74
CA LEU A 35 8.28 -2.04 -9.01
C LEU A 35 9.35 -3.09 -8.73
N TRP A 36 10.52 -2.97 -9.37
CA TRP A 36 11.62 -3.91 -9.22
C TRP A 36 12.11 -3.98 -7.77
N ARG A 37 12.22 -2.84 -7.09
CA ARG A 37 12.75 -2.80 -5.73
C ARG A 37 11.79 -3.36 -4.69
N SER A 38 10.49 -3.29 -4.96
CA SER A 38 9.43 -3.81 -4.09
C SER A 38 9.02 -5.25 -4.43
N GLU A 39 9.57 -5.85 -5.47
CA GLU A 39 9.25 -7.22 -5.86
C GLU A 39 9.56 -8.21 -4.73
N GLY A 40 8.56 -9.03 -4.38
CA GLY A 40 8.66 -10.00 -3.29
C GLY A 40 8.80 -9.39 -1.88
N ARG A 41 8.61 -8.08 -1.72
CA ARG A 41 8.59 -7.39 -0.42
C ARG A 41 7.19 -7.31 0.16
N ASP A 42 7.11 -7.05 1.46
CA ASP A 42 5.84 -6.81 2.12
C ASP A 42 5.16 -5.54 1.58
N PRO A 43 3.81 -5.48 1.54
CA PRO A 43 3.07 -4.32 1.04
C PRO A 43 3.50 -2.97 1.65
N PRO A 44 3.78 -2.85 2.96
CA PRO A 44 4.21 -1.56 3.53
C PRO A 44 5.55 -1.06 2.97
N ALA A 45 6.45 -1.94 2.54
CA ALA A 45 7.72 -1.54 1.93
C ALA A 45 7.51 -0.99 0.53
N ARG A 46 6.61 -1.59 -0.24
CA ARG A 46 6.20 -1.11 -1.56
C ARG A 46 5.53 0.26 -1.47
N GLN A 47 4.53 0.38 -0.60
CA GLN A 47 3.81 1.63 -0.36
C GLN A 47 4.76 2.78 0.01
N ARG A 48 5.78 2.53 0.86
CA ARG A 48 6.78 3.55 1.21
C ARG A 48 7.56 4.08 0.00
N LEU A 49 7.94 3.23 -0.95
CA LEU A 49 8.65 3.66 -2.16
C LEU A 49 7.75 4.52 -3.06
N PHE A 50 6.49 4.11 -3.26
CA PHE A 50 5.53 4.88 -4.04
C PHE A 50 5.19 6.23 -3.39
N HIS A 51 5.08 6.29 -2.07
CA HIS A 51 4.89 7.56 -1.36
C HIS A 51 6.13 8.47 -1.46
N LEU A 52 7.33 7.90 -1.44
CA LEU A 52 8.57 8.66 -1.64
C LEU A 52 8.63 9.27 -3.05
N LEU A 53 8.31 8.47 -4.07
CA LEU A 53 8.24 8.95 -5.45
C LEU A 53 7.20 10.06 -5.62
N LEU A 54 5.99 9.87 -5.07
CA LEU A 54 4.94 10.89 -5.09
C LEU A 54 5.40 12.19 -4.39
N ALA A 55 6.09 12.08 -3.24
CA ALA A 55 6.61 13.24 -2.54
C ALA A 55 7.64 14.01 -3.36
N MET A 56 8.46 13.34 -4.17
CA MET A 56 9.40 14.01 -5.09
C MET A 56 8.67 14.74 -6.22
N TYR A 57 7.62 14.16 -6.78
CA TYR A 57 6.80 14.83 -7.80
C TYR A 57 6.04 16.05 -7.26
N LEU A 58 5.62 16.01 -6.00
CA LEU A 58 4.88 17.09 -5.35
C LEU A 58 5.78 18.08 -4.58
N GLY A 59 7.08 17.81 -4.50
CA GLY A 59 8.03 18.56 -3.70
C GLY A 59 8.21 20.01 -4.18
N PRO A 60 8.78 20.89 -3.34
CA PRO A 60 9.09 22.27 -3.70
C PRO A 60 10.30 22.32 -4.66
N GLY A 61 10.07 21.93 -5.91
CA GLY A 61 10.99 22.08 -7.03
C GLY A 61 10.50 23.15 -8.01
N PRO A 62 11.20 23.37 -9.14
CA PRO A 62 10.61 24.11 -10.24
C PRO A 62 9.30 23.41 -10.60
N SER A 63 8.18 24.12 -10.47
CA SER A 63 6.82 23.60 -10.73
C SER A 63 6.68 23.26 -12.21
N ALA A 64 7.29 22.14 -12.63
CA ALA A 64 7.21 21.66 -14.00
C ALA A 64 5.83 21.02 -14.18
N PRO A 65 5.05 21.43 -15.19
CA PRO A 65 3.77 20.80 -15.52
C PRO A 65 3.89 19.28 -15.69
N GLU A 66 5.06 18.81 -16.16
CA GLU A 66 5.38 17.40 -16.35
C GLU A 66 5.36 16.59 -15.05
N LEU A 67 5.86 17.14 -13.94
CA LEU A 67 5.82 16.48 -12.62
C LEU A 67 4.39 16.34 -12.10
N ALA A 68 3.55 17.35 -12.36
CA ALA A 68 2.13 17.27 -12.00
C ALA A 68 1.41 16.17 -12.79
N VAL A 69 1.69 16.06 -14.09
CA VAL A 69 1.16 14.98 -14.94
C VAL A 69 1.67 13.62 -14.46
N ALA A 70 2.96 13.48 -14.19
CA ALA A 70 3.55 12.25 -13.67
C ALA A 70 2.95 11.83 -12.32
N ALA A 71 2.71 12.77 -11.41
CA ALA A 71 2.04 12.51 -10.14
C ALA A 71 0.59 12.03 -10.31
N VAL A 72 -0.19 12.66 -11.19
CA VAL A 72 -1.57 12.22 -11.48
C VAL A 72 -1.57 10.83 -12.10
N ASP A 73 -0.68 10.57 -13.06
CA ASP A 73 -0.52 9.27 -13.70
C ASP A 73 -0.15 8.18 -12.69
N LEU A 74 0.81 8.47 -11.80
CA LEU A 74 1.25 7.57 -10.73
C LEU A 74 0.09 7.19 -9.81
N LEU A 75 -0.69 8.19 -9.37
CA LEU A 75 -1.87 7.99 -8.52
C LEU A 75 -2.91 7.11 -9.22
N ASN A 76 -3.18 7.37 -10.49
CA ASN A 76 -4.17 6.64 -11.26
C ASN A 76 -3.76 5.17 -11.52
N ARG A 77 -2.48 4.93 -11.82
CA ARG A 77 -1.97 3.58 -12.13
C ARG A 77 -1.79 2.71 -10.88
N HIS A 78 -1.39 3.30 -9.76
CA HIS A 78 -1.00 2.57 -8.54
C HIS A 78 -1.87 2.94 -7.33
N ALA A 79 -3.17 3.18 -7.54
CA ALA A 79 -4.08 3.66 -6.49
C ALA A 79 -4.05 2.80 -5.21
N ALA A 80 -3.88 1.48 -5.33
CA ALA A 80 -3.79 0.54 -4.21
C ALA A 80 -2.55 0.74 -3.31
N GLU A 81 -1.51 1.41 -3.82
CA GLU A 81 -0.28 1.68 -3.08
C GLU A 81 -0.39 2.91 -2.18
N PHE A 82 -1.50 3.64 -2.26
CA PHE A 82 -1.70 4.90 -1.56
C PHE A 82 -2.83 4.84 -0.54
N ASP A 83 -2.59 5.43 0.64
CA ASP A 83 -3.69 5.82 1.52
C ASP A 83 -4.30 7.11 0.97
N ALA A 84 -5.48 6.99 0.35
CA ALA A 84 -6.16 8.12 -0.27
C ALA A 84 -6.42 9.28 0.71
N ALA A 85 -6.70 9.00 1.99
CA ALA A 85 -6.96 10.05 2.97
C ALA A 85 -5.68 10.84 3.30
N ARG A 86 -4.53 10.17 3.33
CA ARG A 86 -3.22 10.81 3.51
C ARG A 86 -2.77 11.55 2.26
N VAL A 87 -2.91 10.94 1.08
CA VAL A 87 -2.55 11.58 -0.20
C VAL A 87 -3.31 12.87 -0.40
N LEU A 88 -4.63 12.90 -0.15
CA LEU A 88 -5.44 14.11 -0.31
C LEU A 88 -4.95 15.31 0.54
N GLN A 89 -4.27 15.07 1.66
CA GLN A 89 -3.68 16.13 2.48
C GLN A 89 -2.36 16.67 1.92
N LEU A 90 -1.70 15.92 1.03
CA LEU A 90 -0.43 16.28 0.40
C LEU A 90 -0.61 16.98 -0.94
N LEU A 91 -1.77 16.80 -1.59
CA LEU A 91 -2.00 17.34 -2.92
C LEU A 91 -2.13 18.87 -2.93
N PRO A 92 -1.68 19.54 -4.00
CA PRO A 92 -1.88 20.97 -4.18
C PRO A 92 -3.38 21.31 -4.20
N GLY A 93 -3.79 22.32 -3.43
CA GLY A 93 -5.17 22.81 -3.43
C GLY A 93 -5.62 23.45 -4.75
N THR A 94 -4.69 23.66 -5.70
CA THR A 94 -4.97 24.14 -7.06
C THR A 94 -5.52 23.05 -7.97
N TRP A 95 -5.39 21.78 -7.61
CA TRP A 95 -5.87 20.67 -8.43
C TRP A 95 -7.37 20.48 -8.27
N SER A 96 -8.07 20.31 -9.39
CA SER A 96 -9.51 20.08 -9.37
C SER A 96 -9.82 18.65 -8.92
N VAL A 97 -10.97 18.46 -8.25
CA VAL A 97 -11.45 17.12 -7.89
C VAL A 97 -11.63 16.24 -9.13
N GLN A 98 -12.01 16.82 -10.27
CA GLN A 98 -12.20 16.08 -11.52
C GLN A 98 -10.90 15.44 -12.03
N LEU A 99 -9.76 16.09 -11.83
CA LEU A 99 -8.45 15.51 -12.12
C LEU A 99 -8.17 14.25 -11.29
N LEU A 100 -8.67 14.23 -10.05
CA LEU A 100 -8.45 13.16 -9.08
C LEU A 100 -9.53 12.07 -9.10
N CYS A 101 -10.64 12.26 -9.81
CA CYS A 101 -11.73 11.31 -9.88
C CYS A 101 -11.31 9.87 -10.24
N PRO A 102 -10.41 9.64 -11.22
CA PRO A 102 -9.99 8.28 -11.55
C PRO A 102 -9.26 7.60 -10.39
N PHE A 103 -8.30 8.29 -9.76
CA PHE A 103 -7.61 7.84 -8.55
C PHE A 103 -8.58 7.53 -7.41
N LEU A 104 -9.47 8.47 -7.09
CA LEU A 104 -10.43 8.32 -5.99
C LEU A 104 -11.38 7.13 -6.23
N THR A 105 -11.83 6.96 -7.47
CA THR A 105 -12.65 5.81 -7.86
C THR A 105 -11.90 4.49 -7.67
N GLY A 106 -10.62 4.45 -8.07
CA GLY A 106 -9.74 3.30 -7.86
C GLY A 106 -9.56 2.97 -6.37
N ALA A 107 -9.11 3.95 -5.58
CA ALA A 107 -8.84 3.77 -4.16
C ALA A 107 -10.07 3.33 -3.35
N VAL A 108 -11.26 3.89 -3.65
CA VAL A 108 -12.51 3.47 -3.01
C VAL A 108 -12.88 2.04 -3.41
N ARG A 109 -12.75 1.70 -4.70
CA ARG A 109 -13.02 0.36 -5.20
C ARG A 109 -12.12 -0.67 -4.50
N ASP A 110 -10.82 -0.40 -4.41
CA ASP A 110 -9.84 -1.29 -3.77
C ASP A 110 -10.12 -1.45 -2.27
N SER A 111 -10.45 -0.36 -1.58
CA SER A 111 -10.84 -0.40 -0.16
C SER A 111 -12.08 -1.26 0.08
N VAL A 112 -13.09 -1.15 -0.79
CA VAL A 112 -14.31 -1.97 -0.73
C VAL A 112 -13.99 -3.43 -1.02
N HIS A 113 -13.16 -3.72 -2.02
CA HIS A 113 -12.75 -5.09 -2.33
C HIS A 113 -11.97 -5.73 -1.18
N ALA A 114 -10.96 -5.04 -0.64
CA ALA A 114 -10.20 -5.51 0.51
C ALA A 114 -11.12 -5.85 1.69
N ARG A 115 -12.05 -4.94 2.02
CA ARG A 115 -13.02 -5.16 3.11
C ARG A 115 -13.86 -6.42 2.89
N ARG A 116 -14.40 -6.61 1.67
CA ARG A 116 -15.23 -7.78 1.33
C ARG A 116 -14.43 -9.07 1.43
N THR A 117 -13.22 -9.10 0.89
CA THR A 117 -12.33 -10.27 0.95
C THR A 117 -11.98 -10.64 2.39
N THR A 118 -11.64 -9.65 3.23
CA THR A 118 -11.37 -9.87 4.66
C THR A 118 -12.60 -10.41 5.38
N GLN A 119 -13.81 -9.90 5.09
CA GLN A 119 -15.04 -10.41 5.69
C GLN A 119 -15.30 -11.88 5.34
N VAL A 120 -15.05 -12.28 4.08
CA VAL A 120 -15.14 -13.67 3.64
C VAL A 120 -14.14 -14.54 4.40
N ALA A 121 -12.86 -14.14 4.44
CA ALA A 121 -11.81 -14.89 5.14
C ALA A 121 -12.11 -15.06 6.63
N VAL A 122 -12.58 -14.01 7.30
CA VAL A 122 -13.00 -14.06 8.71
C VAL A 122 -14.21 -14.98 8.90
N GLY A 123 -15.18 -14.95 7.98
CA GLY A 123 -16.34 -15.83 7.99
C GLY A 123 -15.95 -17.31 7.90
N LEU A 124 -15.05 -17.65 6.97
CA LEU A 124 -14.52 -19.00 6.79
C LEU A 124 -13.76 -19.46 8.04
N ALA A 125 -12.82 -18.66 8.54
CA ALA A 125 -12.05 -18.96 9.74
C ALA A 125 -12.94 -19.17 10.97
N LYS A 126 -14.04 -18.41 11.10
CA LYS A 126 -15.03 -18.61 12.17
C LYS A 126 -15.74 -19.95 12.02
N SER A 127 -16.17 -20.32 10.81
CA SER A 127 -16.83 -21.60 10.54
C SER A 127 -15.92 -22.78 10.86
N GLU A 128 -14.68 -22.76 10.38
CA GLU A 128 -13.68 -23.80 10.66
C GLU A 128 -13.41 -23.94 12.17
N ASN A 129 -13.28 -22.82 12.88
CA ASN A 129 -13.12 -22.84 14.33
C ASN A 129 -14.34 -23.44 15.06
N LEU A 130 -15.56 -23.23 14.56
CA LEU A 130 -16.77 -23.83 15.13
C LEU A 130 -16.79 -25.35 14.92
N ILE A 131 -16.47 -25.81 13.71
CA ILE A 131 -16.38 -27.25 13.38
C ILE A 131 -15.32 -27.92 14.24
N TYR A 132 -14.11 -27.37 14.28
CA TYR A 132 -13.01 -27.89 15.11
C TYR A 132 -13.40 -28.01 16.59
N LYS A 133 -14.07 -26.99 17.15
CA LYS A 133 -14.54 -27.02 18.54
C LYS A 133 -15.60 -28.10 18.76
N TYR A 134 -16.54 -28.26 17.83
CA TYR A 134 -17.57 -29.30 17.89
C TYR A 134 -16.96 -30.70 17.87
N ASP A 135 -16.02 -30.95 16.94
CA ASP A 135 -15.33 -32.23 16.83
C ASP A 135 -14.50 -32.55 18.07
N LYS A 136 -13.84 -31.54 18.66
CA LYS A 136 -13.11 -31.71 19.91
C LYS A 136 -14.01 -32.13 21.07
N VAL A 137 -15.20 -31.51 21.20
CA VAL A 137 -16.16 -31.86 22.24
C VAL A 137 -16.70 -33.28 22.05
N ARG A 138 -16.98 -33.67 20.80
CA ARG A 138 -17.40 -35.05 20.47
C ARG A 138 -16.31 -36.09 20.74
N ALA A 139 -15.06 -35.75 20.46
CA ALA A 139 -13.93 -36.65 20.63
C ALA A 139 -13.42 -36.73 22.08
N GLN A 140 -13.93 -35.91 23.01
CA GLN A 140 -13.56 -35.96 24.42
C GLN A 140 -14.44 -37.00 25.14
N PRO A 141 -13.93 -38.22 25.43
CA PRO A 141 -14.72 -39.17 26.20
C PRO A 141 -14.89 -38.60 27.60
N SER A 142 -16.13 -38.64 28.10
CA SER A 142 -16.53 -38.18 29.42
C SER A 142 -15.52 -38.60 30.48
N ARG A 143 -14.69 -37.64 30.92
CA ARG A 143 -13.66 -37.81 31.97
C ARG A 143 -14.28 -37.90 33.37
N ALA A 144 -15.55 -38.31 33.45
CA ALA A 144 -16.34 -38.44 34.66
C ALA A 144 -17.21 -39.71 34.59
N ARG A 145 -16.58 -40.87 34.74
CA ARG A 145 -17.16 -42.10 35.33
C ARG A 145 -16.09 -43.18 35.49
N ARG A 146 -15.06 -42.86 36.27
CA ARG A 146 -14.24 -43.83 37.00
C ARG A 146 -13.95 -43.22 38.37
N VAL A 147 -14.85 -43.41 39.32
CA VAL A 147 -14.50 -43.82 40.69
C VAL A 147 -15.66 -44.68 41.18
N ILE A 148 -15.28 -45.78 41.81
CA ILE A 148 -16.05 -46.92 42.31
C ILE A 148 -16.86 -46.49 43.53
#